data_AF-A0A2D5PFN0-F1
#
_entry.id   AF-A0A2D5PFN0-F1
#
_cell.length_a   1.000
_cell.length_b   1.000
_cell.length_c   1.000
_cell.angle_alpha   90.00
_cell.angle_beta   90.00
_cell.angle_gamma   90.00
#
_symmetry.space_group_name_H-M   'P 1'
#
loop_
_entity.id
_entity.type
_entity.pdbx_description
1 polymer ?
#
loop_
_entity_poly.entity_id
_entity_poly.type
_entity_poly.pdbx_seq_one_letter_code
_entity_poly.pdbx_strand_id
1 'polypeptide(L)'
;MKPGLCLLICFLSPALMAAGLPKHIEKKQRKIVSRTYQLTDAQLSICPPALKDDYQASLDVFRSRYPEFNRLVRTSEYFQPAVAAFADDVERSQQESDEIRSRNCLLAKELLETLMNNEEAPHSIADMTAILRQGAE
;
A
#
# COMPACT_ATOMS: atom_id res chain seq x y z
N MET A 1 12.45 -57.48 36.63
CA MET A 1 13.55 -56.49 36.61
C MET A 1 13.91 -56.12 35.18
N LYS A 2 13.53 -54.91 34.76
CA LYS A 2 14.27 -54.01 33.84
C LYS A 2 13.44 -52.71 33.75
N PRO A 3 13.88 -51.61 34.40
CA PRO A 3 13.22 -50.32 34.33
C PRO A 3 13.77 -49.52 33.15
N GLY A 4 12.90 -48.83 32.42
CA GLY A 4 13.26 -48.03 31.25
C GLY A 4 12.63 -46.65 31.29
N LEU A 5 13.06 -45.86 32.27
CA LEU A 5 13.32 -44.42 32.20
C LEU A 5 12.38 -43.56 31.31
N CYS A 6 11.26 -43.10 31.86
CA CYS A 6 10.54 -41.93 31.33
C CYS A 6 11.35 -40.66 31.66
N LEU A 7 12.12 -40.15 30.68
CA LEU A 7 12.73 -38.83 30.79
C LEU A 7 11.72 -37.75 30.35
N LEU A 8 11.14 -37.10 31.36
CA LEU A 8 10.60 -35.75 31.27
C LEU A 8 11.73 -34.80 30.84
N ILE A 9 11.64 -34.25 29.63
CA ILE A 9 12.40 -33.04 29.27
C ILE A 9 11.39 -31.94 28.94
N CYS A 10 11.35 -30.99 29.84
CA CYS A 10 10.72 -29.69 29.71
C CYS A 10 11.20 -28.99 28.43
N PHE A 11 10.27 -28.74 27.51
CA PHE A 11 10.35 -27.57 26.62
C PHE A 11 9.22 -26.61 27.03
N LEU A 12 9.44 -25.94 28.15
CA LEU A 12 8.79 -24.66 28.45
C LEU A 12 9.39 -23.62 27.49
N SER A 13 9.00 -23.68 26.23
CA SER A 13 9.22 -22.57 25.30
C SER A 13 8.23 -21.46 25.67
N PRO A 14 8.69 -20.21 25.85
CA PRO A 14 7.81 -19.10 26.17
C PRO A 14 6.95 -18.80 24.94
N ALA A 15 5.76 -19.40 24.87
CA ALA A 15 4.79 -19.10 23.85
C ALA A 15 4.21 -17.70 24.08
N LEU A 16 4.87 -16.74 23.41
CA LEU A 16 4.20 -15.80 22.52
C LEU A 16 3.07 -14.94 23.13
N MET A 17 3.40 -14.11 24.12
CA MET A 17 2.59 -12.93 24.44
C MET A 17 2.90 -11.79 23.44
N ALA A 18 2.60 -12.00 22.15
CA ALA A 18 2.78 -10.98 21.09
C ALA A 18 1.66 -11.01 20.02
N ALA A 19 0.52 -11.65 20.28
CA ALA A 19 -0.45 -11.99 19.23
C ALA A 19 -1.48 -10.89 18.84
N GLY A 20 -1.41 -9.70 19.44
CA GLY A 20 -2.41 -8.63 19.23
C GLY A 20 -1.93 -7.43 18.40
N LEU A 21 -0.70 -6.95 18.65
CA LEU A 21 -0.13 -5.78 17.96
C LEU A 21 0.21 -6.01 16.47
N PRO A 22 0.82 -7.15 16.06
CA PRO A 22 1.30 -7.33 14.69
C PRO A 22 0.18 -7.28 13.65
N LYS A 23 -0.98 -7.87 13.95
CA LYS A 23 -2.12 -7.94 13.01
C LYS A 23 -2.69 -6.57 12.65
N HIS A 24 -2.68 -5.63 13.60
CA HIS A 24 -3.19 -4.29 13.36
C HIS A 24 -2.24 -3.46 12.48
N ILE A 25 -0.93 -3.63 12.66
CA ILE A 25 0.09 -2.99 11.82
C ILE A 25 0.07 -3.58 10.41
N GLU A 26 0.05 -4.91 10.27
CA GLU A 26 -0.10 -5.59 8.97
C GLU A 26 -1.32 -5.05 8.20
N LYS A 27 -2.49 -4.98 8.86
CA LYS A 27 -3.71 -4.47 8.22
C LYS A 27 -3.53 -3.03 7.74
N LYS A 28 -2.86 -2.18 8.51
CA LYS A 28 -2.57 -0.79 8.12
C LYS A 28 -1.61 -0.74 6.93
N GLN A 29 -0.53 -1.52 6.95
CA GLN A 29 0.44 -1.59 5.85
C GLN A 29 -0.23 -2.02 4.55
N ARG A 30 -1.00 -3.11 4.59
CA ARG A 30 -1.78 -3.58 3.43
C ARG A 30 -2.71 -2.50 2.89
N LYS A 31 -3.40 -1.78 3.77
CA LYS A 31 -4.29 -0.68 3.37
C LYS A 31 -3.52 0.47 2.73
N ILE A 32 -2.39 0.89 3.31
CA ILE A 32 -1.54 1.96 2.75
C ILE A 32 -1.08 1.55 1.34
N VAL A 33 -0.46 0.38 1.21
CA VAL A 33 0.06 -0.11 -0.09
C VAL A 33 -1.05 -0.23 -1.12
N SER A 34 -2.18 -0.85 -0.77
CA SER A 34 -3.32 -1.01 -1.68
C SER A 34 -3.89 0.33 -2.16
N ARG A 35 -4.10 1.29 -1.24
CA ARG A 35 -4.67 2.60 -1.61
C ARG A 35 -3.68 3.46 -2.38
N THR A 36 -2.40 3.40 -2.05
CA THR A 36 -1.37 4.11 -2.83
C THR A 36 -1.25 3.51 -4.23
N TYR A 37 -1.24 2.19 -4.39
CA TYR A 37 -1.24 1.56 -5.72
C TYR A 37 -2.48 1.99 -6.54
N GLN A 38 -3.67 1.96 -5.91
CA GLN A 38 -4.91 2.38 -6.55
C GLN A 38 -4.82 3.84 -7.05
N LEU A 39 -4.34 4.74 -6.20
CA LEU A 39 -4.16 6.18 -6.49
C LEU A 39 -2.96 6.47 -7.40
N THR A 40 -2.16 5.49 -7.80
CA THR A 40 -0.97 5.75 -8.61
C THR A 40 -1.01 4.92 -9.89
N ASP A 41 -0.35 3.76 -9.90
CA ASP A 41 -0.16 2.95 -11.09
C ASP A 41 -1.50 2.44 -11.67
N ALA A 42 -2.45 2.04 -10.82
CA ALA A 42 -3.76 1.59 -11.30
C ALA A 42 -4.55 2.73 -11.95
N GLN A 43 -4.69 3.87 -11.27
CA GLN A 43 -5.43 5.00 -11.83
C GLN A 43 -4.81 5.52 -13.14
N LEU A 44 -3.48 5.61 -13.21
CA LEU A 44 -2.77 6.01 -14.43
C LEU A 44 -3.08 5.07 -15.61
N SER A 45 -3.25 3.78 -15.35
CA SER A 45 -3.59 2.79 -16.39
C SER A 45 -5.04 2.92 -16.90
N ILE A 46 -5.92 3.54 -16.11
CA ILE A 46 -7.34 3.77 -16.42
C ILE A 46 -7.55 5.14 -17.08
N CYS A 47 -6.74 6.14 -16.73
CA CYS A 47 -6.85 7.51 -17.26
C CYS A 47 -6.95 7.54 -18.80
N PRO A 48 -7.90 8.29 -19.38
CA PRO A 48 -7.98 8.48 -20.83
C PRO A 48 -6.71 9.13 -21.39
N PRO A 49 -6.34 8.87 -22.66
CA PRO A 49 -5.11 9.40 -23.25
C PRO A 49 -4.95 10.91 -23.10
N ALA A 50 -6.02 11.67 -23.23
CA ALA A 50 -6.01 13.14 -23.14
C ALA A 50 -5.60 13.68 -21.76
N LEU A 51 -5.72 12.89 -20.68
CA LEU A 51 -5.41 13.29 -19.31
C LEU A 51 -4.20 12.56 -18.72
N LYS A 52 -3.70 11.54 -19.43
CA LYS A 52 -2.70 10.62 -18.90
C LYS A 52 -1.37 11.32 -18.61
N ASP A 53 -0.94 12.21 -19.50
CA ASP A 53 0.35 12.92 -19.35
C ASP A 53 0.31 13.93 -18.19
N ASP A 54 -0.81 14.64 -18.03
CA ASP A 54 -1.01 15.58 -16.92
C ASP A 54 -1.09 14.85 -15.57
N TYR A 55 -1.78 13.70 -15.53
CA TYR A 55 -1.81 12.85 -14.35
C TYR A 55 -0.41 12.29 -14.01
N GLN A 56 0.32 11.81 -15.01
CA GLN A 56 1.68 11.32 -14.87
C GLN A 56 2.61 12.39 -14.31
N ALA A 57 2.50 13.64 -14.78
CA ALA A 57 3.29 14.75 -14.26
C ALA A 57 3.04 15.00 -12.76
N SER A 58 1.77 15.04 -12.32
CA SER A 58 1.45 15.17 -10.88
C SER A 58 1.95 13.98 -10.07
N LEU A 59 1.86 12.77 -10.62
CA LEU A 59 2.37 11.56 -9.98
C LEU A 59 3.89 11.58 -9.82
N ASP A 60 4.63 12.09 -10.81
CA ASP A 60 6.09 12.21 -10.74
C ASP A 60 6.54 13.23 -9.70
N VAL A 61 5.81 14.35 -9.57
CA VAL A 61 6.05 15.31 -8.48
C VAL A 61 5.81 14.65 -7.13
N PHE A 62 4.72 13.89 -6.97
CA PHE A 62 4.42 13.16 -5.73
C PHE A 62 5.54 12.17 -5.37
N ARG A 63 6.01 11.41 -6.35
CA ARG A 63 7.11 10.44 -6.20
C ARG A 63 8.42 11.11 -5.83
N SER A 64 8.74 12.23 -6.47
CA SER A 64 9.95 13.01 -6.16
C SER A 64 9.89 13.67 -4.79
N ARG A 65 8.70 14.08 -4.32
CA ARG A 65 8.52 14.70 -3.01
C ARG A 65 8.62 13.71 -1.87
N TYR A 66 8.15 12.48 -2.06
CA TYR A 66 8.15 11.43 -1.04
C TYR A 66 8.84 10.14 -1.52
N PRO A 67 10.15 10.19 -1.85
CA PRO A 67 10.85 9.08 -2.50
C PRO A 67 10.91 7.83 -1.63
N GLU A 68 11.13 7.99 -0.33
CA GLU A 68 11.20 6.85 0.58
C GLU A 68 9.84 6.16 0.77
N PHE A 69 8.77 6.94 0.95
CA PHE A 69 7.42 6.41 1.05
C PHE A 69 7.09 5.55 -0.18
N ASN A 70 7.34 6.08 -1.38
CA ASN A 70 7.10 5.37 -2.63
C ASN A 70 7.98 4.12 -2.76
N ARG A 71 9.25 4.17 -2.34
CA ARG A 71 10.13 3.01 -2.29
C ARG A 71 9.53 1.92 -1.41
N LEU A 72 9.15 2.24 -0.17
CA LEU A 72 8.60 1.29 0.79
C LEU A 72 7.29 0.67 0.31
N VAL A 73 6.39 1.46 -0.29
CA VAL A 73 5.16 0.95 -0.90
C VAL A 73 5.49 -0.08 -1.99
N ARG A 74 6.39 0.25 -2.92
CA ARG A 74 6.72 -0.61 -4.08
C ARG A 74 7.50 -1.86 -3.72
N THR A 75 8.29 -1.83 -2.64
CA THR A 75 9.07 -2.98 -2.17
C THR A 75 8.35 -3.77 -1.08
N SER A 76 7.14 -3.38 -0.67
CA SER A 76 6.36 -4.11 0.32
C SER A 76 5.90 -5.46 -0.21
N GLU A 77 5.87 -6.48 0.65
CA GLU A 77 5.26 -7.78 0.33
C GLU A 77 3.77 -7.67 -0.07
N TYR A 78 3.09 -6.59 0.34
CA TYR A 78 1.68 -6.34 0.00
C TYR A 78 1.48 -5.72 -1.39
N PHE A 79 2.56 -5.33 -2.09
CA PHE A 79 2.44 -4.65 -3.38
C PHE A 79 1.88 -5.56 -4.48
N GLN A 80 2.46 -6.75 -4.66
CA GLN A 80 1.97 -7.71 -5.67
C GLN A 80 0.53 -8.18 -5.39
N PRO A 81 0.14 -8.50 -4.14
CA PRO A 81 -1.26 -8.73 -3.81
C PRO A 81 -2.18 -7.56 -4.15
N ALA A 82 -1.74 -6.31 -3.96
CA ALA A 82 -2.53 -5.14 -4.36
C ALA A 82 -2.69 -5.07 -5.88
N VAL A 83 -1.62 -5.25 -6.66
CA VAL A 83 -1.67 -5.28 -8.13
C VAL A 83 -2.69 -6.31 -8.61
N ALA A 84 -2.62 -7.54 -8.09
CA ALA A 84 -3.52 -8.62 -8.46
C ALA A 84 -4.98 -8.31 -8.08
N ALA A 85 -5.23 -7.74 -6.90
CA ALA A 85 -6.57 -7.44 -6.41
C ALA A 85 -7.32 -6.39 -7.25
N PHE A 86 -6.60 -5.54 -7.98
CA PHE A 86 -7.19 -4.50 -8.82
C PHE A 86 -7.13 -4.82 -10.32
N ALA A 87 -6.61 -5.98 -10.73
CA ALA A 87 -6.52 -6.33 -12.15
C ALA A 87 -7.89 -6.31 -12.84
N ASP A 88 -8.88 -6.98 -12.25
CA ASP A 88 -10.25 -7.03 -12.74
C ASP A 88 -10.94 -5.65 -12.68
N ASP A 89 -10.61 -4.84 -11.67
CA ASP A 89 -11.14 -3.48 -11.53
C ASP A 89 -10.60 -2.56 -12.63
N VAL A 90 -9.31 -2.68 -12.97
CA VAL A 90 -8.70 -1.93 -14.08
C VAL A 90 -9.33 -2.33 -15.40
N GLU A 91 -9.48 -3.63 -15.68
CA GLU A 91 -10.10 -4.10 -16.91
C GLU A 91 -11.55 -3.61 -17.04
N ARG A 92 -12.33 -3.73 -15.96
CA ARG A 92 -13.71 -3.21 -15.92
C ARG A 92 -13.75 -1.70 -16.13
N SER A 93 -12.88 -0.94 -15.47
CA SER A 93 -12.83 0.52 -15.63
C SER A 93 -12.37 0.97 -17.01
N GLN A 94 -11.64 0.15 -17.77
CA GLN A 94 -11.32 0.44 -19.17
C GLN A 94 -12.55 0.33 -20.09
N GLN A 95 -13.58 -0.41 -19.69
CA GLN A 95 -14.85 -0.52 -20.42
C GLN A 95 -15.85 0.59 -20.05
N GLU A 96 -15.57 1.39 -19.02
CA GLU A 96 -16.38 2.55 -18.66
C GLU A 96 -16.25 3.66 -19.71
N SER A 97 -17.23 4.57 -19.74
CA SER A 97 -17.18 5.71 -20.66
C SER A 97 -15.99 6.62 -20.36
N ASP A 98 -15.46 7.27 -21.40
CA ASP A 98 -14.38 8.25 -21.25
C ASP A 98 -14.76 9.39 -20.31
N GLU A 99 -16.05 9.74 -20.19
CA GLU A 99 -16.52 10.74 -19.23
C GLU A 99 -16.29 10.29 -17.77
N ILE A 100 -16.67 9.04 -17.45
CA ILE A 100 -16.46 8.48 -16.11
C ILE A 100 -14.97 8.37 -15.81
N ARG A 101 -14.20 7.82 -16.76
CA ARG A 101 -12.75 7.66 -16.63
C ARG A 101 -12.03 8.99 -16.50
N SER A 102 -12.47 10.02 -17.23
CA SER A 102 -11.91 11.38 -17.12
C SER A 102 -12.17 11.97 -15.74
N ARG A 103 -13.40 11.87 -15.25
CA ARG A 103 -13.78 12.35 -13.91
C ARG A 103 -12.97 11.67 -12.82
N ASN A 104 -12.83 10.35 -12.88
CA ASN A 104 -12.04 9.60 -11.91
C ASN A 104 -10.55 9.98 -11.97
N CYS A 105 -10.01 10.17 -13.18
CA CYS A 105 -8.62 10.61 -13.36
C CYS A 105 -8.38 12.00 -12.74
N LEU A 106 -9.29 12.96 -12.98
CA LEU A 106 -9.20 14.32 -12.44
C LEU A 106 -9.33 14.33 -10.90
N LEU A 107 -10.27 13.58 -10.34
CA LEU A 107 -10.44 13.47 -8.88
C LEU A 107 -9.21 12.85 -8.22
N ALA A 108 -8.64 11.82 -8.82
CA ALA A 108 -7.42 11.21 -8.33
C ALA A 108 -6.21 12.15 -8.42
N LYS A 109 -6.15 13.00 -9.46
CA LYS A 109 -5.11 14.02 -9.61
C LYS A 109 -5.23 15.06 -8.49
N GLU A 110 -6.44 15.56 -8.24
CA GLU A 110 -6.72 16.50 -7.15
C GLU A 110 -6.34 15.92 -5.78
N LEU A 111 -6.59 14.62 -5.57
CA LEU A 111 -6.16 13.94 -4.35
C LEU A 111 -4.62 13.85 -4.24
N LEU A 112 -3.91 13.53 -5.32
CA LEU A 112 -2.45 13.57 -5.34
C LEU A 112 -1.92 14.97 -5.02
N GLU A 113 -2.51 16.00 -5.62
CA GLU A 113 -2.14 17.40 -5.40
C GLU A 113 -2.43 17.83 -3.97
N THR A 114 -3.53 17.39 -3.37
CA THR A 114 -3.86 17.62 -1.96
C THR A 114 -2.80 16.99 -1.04
N LEU A 115 -2.34 15.78 -1.34
CA LEU A 115 -1.26 15.11 -0.60
C LEU A 115 0.11 15.78 -0.77
N MET A 116 0.24 16.72 -1.71
CA MET A 116 1.45 17.52 -1.88
C MET A 116 1.31 18.92 -1.30
N ASN A 117 0.14 19.54 -1.41
CA ASN A 117 -0.04 20.98 -1.14
C ASN A 117 -0.66 21.28 0.22
N ASN A 118 -1.29 20.30 0.88
CA ASN A 118 -1.83 20.47 2.23
C ASN A 118 -0.70 20.44 3.28
N GLU A 119 -0.73 21.36 4.25
CA GLU A 119 0.22 21.49 5.36
C GLU A 119 0.30 20.24 6.26
N GLU A 120 -0.80 19.49 6.38
CA GLU A 120 -0.84 18.24 7.16
C GLU A 120 -0.33 17.03 6.37
N ALA A 121 -0.23 17.13 5.05
CA ALA A 121 0.13 15.99 4.21
C ALA A 121 1.54 15.42 4.51
N PRO A 122 2.58 16.24 4.77
CA PRO A 122 3.88 15.72 5.18
C PRO A 122 3.82 14.86 6.44
N HIS A 123 3.01 15.25 7.44
CA HIS A 123 2.84 14.48 8.67
C HIS A 123 2.14 13.15 8.41
N SER A 124 1.05 13.18 7.63
CA SER A 124 0.33 11.96 7.23
C SER A 124 1.23 10.99 6.46
N ILE A 125 2.04 11.48 5.53
CA ILE A 125 3.00 10.66 4.77
C ILE A 125 4.11 10.12 5.69
N ALA A 126 4.60 10.91 6.65
CA ALA A 126 5.58 10.46 7.62
C ALA A 126 5.04 9.34 8.52
N ASP A 127 3.80 9.47 9.01
CA ASP A 127 3.13 8.43 9.79
C ASP A 127 2.94 7.14 8.99
N MET A 128 2.48 7.25 7.74
CA MET A 128 2.36 6.09 6.85
C MET A 128 3.73 5.45 6.57
N THR A 129 4.77 6.25 6.39
CA THR A 129 6.15 5.77 6.21
C THR A 129 6.63 5.01 7.45
N ALA A 130 6.37 5.53 8.65
CA ALA A 130 6.72 4.87 9.91
C ALA A 130 5.99 3.53 10.07
N ILE A 131 4.71 3.45 9.69
CA ILE A 131 3.94 2.19 9.68
C ILE A 131 4.56 1.19 8.69
N LEU A 132 4.94 1.62 7.49
CA LEU A 132 5.53 0.73 6.48
C LEU A 132 6.90 0.17 6.92
N ARG A 133 7.72 0.95 7.63
CA ARG A 133 9.02 0.47 8.15
C ARG A 133 8.89 -0.64 9.18
N GLN A 134 7.84 -0.62 10.00
CA GLN A 134 7.63 -1.60 11.09
C GLN A 134 7.44 -3.06 10.61
N GLY A 135 7.26 -3.30 9.32
CA GLY A 135 7.19 -4.66 8.74
C GLY A 135 8.25 -4.90 7.66
N ALA A 136 9.26 -4.02 7.58
CA ALA A 136 10.40 -4.19 6.69
C ALA A 136 11.67 -4.69 7.41
N GLU A 137 11.57 -4.91 8.73
CA GLU A 137 12.58 -5.52 9.61
C GLU A 137 12.21 -6.98 9.93
#